data_AF-A0A1Y1UJL6-F1
#
_entry.id   AF-A0A1Y1UJL6-F1
#
_cell.length_a   1.000
_cell.length_b   1.000
_cell.length_c   1.000
_cell.angle_alpha   90.00
_cell.angle_beta   90.00
_cell.angle_gamma   90.00
#
_symmetry.space_group_name_H-M   'P 1'
#
loop_
_entity.id
_entity.type
_entity.pdbx_description
1 polymer ?
#
loop_
_entity_poly.entity_id
_entity_poly.type
_entity_poly.pdbx_seq_one_letter_code
_entity_poly.pdbx_strand_id
1 'polypeptide(L)'
;MASRTPAQVALITTGAILTGLVGYAVYFDYQRRHNPEFRKSIKKQHKKVRAAAEARNKAEKDRNSKLLREALKEIQAESPPSAPEQQEMYFQEHVGQGEQLAAMGPDSYVEAAAHFYRALRVYPQPVELLMIYQKVAPPPVFALLLELTSLTGGGPAGAGAGFGAGGPPPQAPASIDDIDEGGSPTGDSQGTSSGSGMGSGGDWERVSEGA
;
A
#
# COMPACT_ATOMS: atom_id res chain seq x y z
N MET A 1 -60.89 6.57 -57.50
CA MET A 1 -59.45 6.48 -57.19
C MET A 1 -59.18 7.38 -55.99
N ALA A 2 -58.78 6.82 -54.84
CA ALA A 2 -58.53 7.64 -53.65
C ALA A 2 -57.19 8.37 -53.76
N SER A 3 -57.21 9.71 -53.77
CA SER A 3 -56.01 10.55 -53.77
C SER A 3 -55.39 10.60 -52.38
N ARG A 4 -54.14 10.18 -52.24
CA ARG A 4 -53.38 10.28 -50.98
C ARG A 4 -52.99 11.73 -50.73
N THR A 5 -53.18 12.23 -49.49
CA THR A 5 -52.80 13.60 -49.13
C THR A 5 -51.27 13.72 -48.97
N PRO A 6 -50.66 14.91 -49.15
CA PRO A 6 -49.21 15.08 -49.00
C PRO A 6 -48.71 14.70 -47.59
N ALA A 7 -49.54 14.89 -46.55
CA ALA A 7 -49.24 14.44 -45.20
C ALA A 7 -49.13 12.92 -45.09
N GLN A 8 -50.00 12.16 -45.77
CA GLN A 8 -49.92 10.69 -45.81
C GLN A 8 -48.65 10.22 -46.53
N VAL A 9 -48.26 10.90 -47.62
CA VAL A 9 -47.01 10.59 -48.33
C VAL A 9 -45.80 10.85 -47.42
N ALA A 10 -45.76 12.00 -46.72
CA ALA A 10 -44.67 12.36 -45.80
C ALA A 10 -44.53 11.39 -44.61
N LEU A 11 -45.66 10.92 -44.07
CA LEU A 11 -45.68 9.95 -42.96
C LEU A 11 -45.13 8.59 -43.41
N ILE A 12 -45.53 8.13 -44.60
CA ILE A 12 -45.06 6.86 -45.17
C ILE A 12 -43.56 6.93 -45.47
N THR A 13 -43.07 8.03 -46.06
CA THR A 13 -41.64 8.19 -46.37
C THR A 13 -40.79 8.26 -45.12
N THR A 14 -41.24 8.98 -44.09
CA THR A 14 -40.50 9.09 -42.81
C THR A 14 -40.46 7.74 -42.09
N GLY A 15 -41.59 7.02 -42.07
CA GLY A 15 -41.66 5.68 -41.51
C GLY A 15 -40.73 4.70 -42.23
N ALA A 16 -40.64 4.77 -43.56
CA ALA A 16 -39.74 3.94 -44.34
C ALA A 16 -38.26 4.24 -44.04
N ILE A 17 -37.89 5.52 -43.94
CA ILE A 17 -36.50 5.92 -43.62
C ILE A 17 -36.11 5.46 -42.21
N LEU A 18 -36.95 5.71 -41.21
CA LEU A 18 -36.68 5.28 -39.83
C LEU A 18 -36.53 3.77 -39.73
N THR A 19 -37.40 3.01 -40.41
CA THR A 19 -37.31 1.55 -40.46
C THR A 19 -36.00 1.08 -41.10
N GLY A 20 -35.59 1.72 -42.21
CA GLY A 20 -34.30 1.43 -42.85
C GLY A 20 -33.09 1.71 -41.97
N LEU A 21 -33.10 2.83 -41.23
CA LEU A 21 -32.02 3.20 -40.31
C LEU A 21 -31.93 2.23 -39.12
N VAL A 22 -33.06 1.86 -38.53
CA VAL A 22 -33.10 0.88 -37.43
C VAL A 22 -32.62 -0.48 -37.92
N GLY A 23 -33.09 -0.93 -39.09
CA GLY A 23 -32.64 -2.17 -39.71
C GLY A 23 -31.12 -2.18 -39.98
N TYR A 24 -30.58 -1.08 -40.50
CA TYR A 24 -29.14 -0.93 -40.72
C TYR A 24 -28.36 -0.91 -39.41
N ALA A 25 -28.84 -0.23 -38.37
CA ALA A 25 -28.18 -0.20 -37.06
C ALA A 25 -28.10 -1.61 -36.45
N VAL A 26 -29.18 -2.40 -36.53
CA VAL A 26 -29.20 -3.80 -36.09
C VAL A 26 -28.23 -4.65 -36.90
N TYR A 27 -28.26 -4.55 -38.24
CA TYR A 27 -27.33 -5.25 -39.11
C TYR A 27 -25.87 -4.88 -38.83
N PHE A 28 -25.59 -3.59 -38.65
CA PHE A 28 -24.25 -3.09 -38.40
C PHE A 28 -23.71 -3.56 -37.04
N ASP A 29 -24.52 -3.55 -35.97
CA ASP A 29 -24.09 -4.10 -34.68
C ASP A 29 -23.89 -5.62 -34.76
N TYR A 30 -24.75 -6.33 -35.50
CA TYR A 30 -24.57 -7.76 -35.78
C TYR A 30 -23.24 -8.04 -36.51
N GLN A 31 -22.97 -7.32 -37.60
CA GLN A 31 -21.75 -7.46 -38.40
C GLN A 31 -20.50 -7.12 -37.57
N ARG A 32 -20.56 -6.09 -36.73
CA ARG A 32 -19.46 -5.72 -35.82
C ARG A 32 -19.16 -6.83 -34.80
N ARG A 33 -20.19 -7.46 -34.23
CA ARG A 33 -20.02 -8.53 -33.22
C ARG A 33 -19.61 -9.87 -33.82
N HIS A 34 -20.01 -10.16 -35.05
CA HIS A 34 -19.73 -11.44 -35.72
C HIS A 34 -18.46 -11.43 -36.59
N ASN A 35 -17.79 -10.28 -36.76
CA ASN A 35 -16.55 -10.23 -37.54
C ASN A 35 -15.38 -10.88 -36.76
N PRO A 36 -14.79 -11.97 -37.26
CA PRO A 36 -13.68 -12.67 -36.60
C PRO A 36 -12.42 -11.80 -36.49
N GLU A 37 -12.17 -10.90 -37.44
CA GLU A 37 -11.00 -10.02 -37.42
C GLU A 37 -11.06 -8.98 -36.30
N PHE A 38 -12.26 -8.48 -35.98
CA PHE A 38 -12.45 -7.58 -34.84
C PHE A 38 -12.15 -8.26 -33.50
N ARG A 39 -12.61 -9.51 -33.32
CA ARG A 39 -12.29 -10.28 -32.10
C ARG A 39 -10.80 -10.57 -31.99
N LYS A 40 -10.13 -10.87 -33.11
CA LYS A 40 -8.68 -11.06 -33.17
C LYS A 40 -7.94 -9.77 -32.84
N SER A 41 -8.39 -8.61 -33.33
CA SER A 41 -7.72 -7.33 -33.06
C SER A 41 -7.80 -6.94 -31.59
N ILE A 42 -8.95 -7.11 -30.92
CA ILE A 42 -9.10 -6.90 -29.47
C ILE A 42 -8.18 -7.83 -28.68
N LYS A 43 -8.18 -9.14 -29.00
CA LYS A 43 -7.25 -10.08 -28.35
C LYS A 43 -5.79 -9.68 -28.53
N LYS A 44 -5.41 -9.22 -29.73
CA LYS A 44 -4.06 -8.75 -30.04
C LYS A 44 -3.73 -7.48 -29.25
N GLN A 45 -4.67 -6.54 -29.12
CA GLN A 45 -4.49 -5.32 -28.33
C GLN A 45 -4.35 -5.65 -26.84
N HIS A 46 -5.23 -6.49 -26.26
CA HIS A 46 -5.14 -6.93 -24.87
C HIS A 46 -3.80 -7.63 -24.60
N LYS A 47 -3.37 -8.53 -25.51
CA LYS A 47 -2.07 -9.19 -25.41
C LYS A 47 -0.92 -8.19 -25.43
N LYS A 48 -0.97 -7.17 -26.31
CA LYS A 48 0.06 -6.13 -26.39
C LYS A 48 0.10 -5.26 -25.13
N VAL A 49 -1.05 -4.84 -24.61
CA VAL A 49 -1.12 -4.04 -23.36
C VAL A 49 -0.59 -4.83 -22.18
N ARG A 50 -1.01 -6.10 -22.02
CA ARG A 50 -0.50 -6.98 -20.97
C ARG A 50 1.01 -7.23 -21.11
N ALA A 51 1.49 -7.54 -22.32
CA ALA A 51 2.91 -7.75 -22.56
C ALA A 51 3.74 -6.48 -22.28
N ALA A 52 3.21 -5.29 -22.62
CA ALA A 52 3.86 -4.03 -22.33
C ALA A 52 3.89 -3.74 -20.81
N ALA A 53 2.81 -4.04 -20.08
CA ALA A 53 2.77 -3.91 -18.62
C ALA A 53 3.75 -4.88 -17.93
N GLU A 54 3.78 -6.15 -18.36
CA GLU A 54 4.73 -7.14 -17.85
C GLU A 54 6.18 -6.75 -18.15
N ALA A 55 6.46 -6.25 -19.35
CA ALA A 55 7.79 -5.76 -19.72
C ALA A 55 8.22 -4.55 -18.88
N ARG A 56 7.32 -3.59 -18.63
CA ARG A 56 7.59 -2.44 -17.75
C ARG A 56 7.88 -2.87 -16.32
N ASN A 57 7.02 -3.70 -15.74
CA ASN A 57 7.21 -4.21 -14.38
C ASN A 57 8.52 -5.00 -14.25
N LYS A 58 8.88 -5.79 -15.26
CA LYS A 58 10.16 -6.52 -15.27
C LYS A 58 11.34 -5.54 -15.35
N ALA A 59 11.28 -4.56 -16.24
CA ALA A 59 12.34 -3.56 -16.38
C ALA A 59 12.52 -2.73 -15.09
N GLU A 60 11.43 -2.36 -14.41
CA GLU A 60 11.46 -1.67 -13.12
C GLU A 60 12.08 -2.54 -12.03
N LYS A 61 11.69 -3.82 -11.93
CA LYS A 61 12.30 -4.77 -10.99
C LYS A 61 13.79 -4.96 -11.27
N ASP A 62 14.16 -5.16 -12.53
CA ASP A 62 15.56 -5.34 -12.92
C ASP A 62 16.38 -4.07 -12.60
N ARG A 63 15.82 -2.88 -12.85
CA ARG A 63 16.43 -1.58 -12.48
C ARG A 63 16.60 -1.47 -10.97
N ASN A 64 15.53 -1.65 -10.21
CA ASN A 64 15.54 -1.52 -8.76
C ASN A 64 16.50 -2.52 -8.13
N SER A 65 16.53 -3.78 -8.59
CA SER A 65 17.46 -4.79 -8.09
C SER A 65 18.93 -4.44 -8.35
N LYS A 66 19.25 -3.71 -9.43
CA LYS A 66 20.62 -3.23 -9.71
C LYS A 66 20.99 -2.11 -8.74
N LEU A 67 20.11 -1.13 -8.58
CA LEU A 67 20.30 -0.01 -7.66
C LEU A 67 20.40 -0.48 -6.20
N LEU A 68 19.58 -1.44 -5.78
CA LEU A 68 19.67 -2.03 -4.43
C LEU A 68 21.02 -2.71 -4.19
N ARG A 69 21.56 -3.44 -5.19
CA ARG A 69 22.89 -4.07 -5.06
C ARG A 69 24.01 -3.03 -5.00
N GLU A 70 23.87 -1.91 -5.68
CA GLU A 70 24.82 -0.80 -5.63
C GLU A 70 24.78 -0.12 -4.25
N ALA A 71 23.59 0.30 -3.81
CA ALA A 71 23.39 0.88 -2.48
C ALA A 71 23.85 -0.05 -1.36
N LEU A 72 23.61 -1.36 -1.48
CA LEU A 72 24.08 -2.34 -0.49
C LEU A 72 25.62 -2.36 -0.40
N LYS A 73 26.34 -2.25 -1.52
CA LYS A 73 27.81 -2.20 -1.49
C LYS A 73 28.31 -0.94 -0.79
N GLU A 74 27.67 0.20 -1.02
CA GLU A 74 27.99 1.45 -0.33
C GLU A 74 27.74 1.32 1.17
N ILE A 75 26.57 0.82 1.56
CA ILE A 75 26.21 0.58 2.96
C ILE A 75 27.18 -0.39 3.64
N GLN A 76 27.62 -1.44 2.95
CA GLN A 76 28.59 -2.40 3.50
C GLN A 76 30.00 -1.83 3.63
N ALA A 77 30.37 -0.86 2.78
CA ALA A 77 31.63 -0.14 2.89
C ALA A 77 31.61 0.88 4.06
N GLU A 78 30.42 1.37 4.43
CA GLU A 78 30.21 2.22 5.59
C GLU A 78 30.25 1.39 6.90
N SER A 79 31.16 1.77 7.80
CA SER A 79 31.17 1.26 9.18
C SER A 79 30.18 2.07 10.02
N PRO A 80 29.18 1.44 10.65
CA PRO A 80 28.26 2.14 11.53
C PRO A 80 28.97 2.63 12.80
N PRO A 81 28.48 3.70 13.44
CA PRO A 81 29.04 4.19 14.70
C PRO A 81 28.93 3.13 15.80
N SER A 82 29.95 3.05 16.66
CA SER A 82 30.03 2.05 17.74
C SER A 82 29.52 2.57 19.10
N ALA A 83 29.46 3.89 19.28
CA ALA A 83 29.00 4.50 20.53
C ALA A 83 27.46 4.58 20.55
N PRO A 84 26.81 4.28 21.69
CA PRO A 84 25.35 4.22 21.77
C PRO A 84 24.67 5.55 21.43
N GLU A 85 25.22 6.67 21.91
CA GLU A 85 24.72 8.01 21.60
C GLU A 85 24.79 8.31 20.08
N GLN A 86 25.87 7.90 19.43
CA GLN A 86 26.06 8.11 17.99
C GLN A 86 25.18 7.17 17.15
N GLN A 87 24.89 5.96 17.65
CA GLN A 87 23.95 5.03 17.03
C GLN A 87 22.53 5.57 17.04
N GLU A 88 22.10 6.20 18.14
CA GLU A 88 20.79 6.82 18.22
C GLU A 88 20.66 7.99 17.22
N MET A 89 21.68 8.85 17.13
CA MET A 89 21.70 9.93 16.14
C MET A 89 21.66 9.40 14.70
N TYR A 90 22.50 8.40 14.39
CA TYR A 90 22.54 7.76 13.07
C TYR A 90 21.20 7.12 12.71
N PHE A 91 20.57 6.43 13.67
CA PHE A 91 19.25 5.86 13.50
C PHE A 91 18.22 6.94 13.15
N GLN A 92 18.13 8.00 13.96
CA GLN A 92 17.16 9.08 13.75
C GLN A 92 17.37 9.78 12.40
N GLU A 93 18.62 10.07 12.04
CA GLU A 93 18.97 10.68 10.75
C GLU A 93 18.49 9.83 9.57
N HIS A 94 18.82 8.53 9.58
CA HIS A 94 18.44 7.64 8.48
C HIS A 94 16.94 7.37 8.44
N VAL A 95 16.24 7.27 9.57
CA VAL A 95 14.78 7.18 9.56
C VAL A 95 14.16 8.43 8.95
N GLY A 96 14.59 9.62 9.36
CA GLY A 96 14.08 10.88 8.83
C GLY A 96 14.33 11.04 7.32
N GLN A 97 15.55 10.73 6.85
CA GLN A 97 15.88 10.75 5.42
C GLN A 97 15.07 9.70 4.63
N GLY A 98 14.91 8.49 5.18
CA GLY A 98 14.11 7.43 4.58
C GLY A 98 12.64 7.83 4.40
N GLU A 99 12.06 8.47 5.42
CA GLU A 99 10.69 9.00 5.37
C GLU A 99 10.54 10.14 4.35
N GLN A 100 11.49 11.08 4.34
CA GLN A 100 11.48 12.19 3.39
C GLN A 100 11.57 11.68 1.93
N LEU A 101 12.48 10.75 1.65
CA LEU A 101 12.65 10.16 0.32
C LEU A 101 11.43 9.31 -0.08
N ALA A 102 10.83 8.59 0.88
CA ALA A 102 9.58 7.86 0.63
C ALA A 102 8.43 8.80 0.25
N ALA A 103 8.40 10.04 0.76
CA ALA A 103 7.42 11.05 0.39
C ALA A 103 7.66 11.64 -1.02
N MET A 104 8.89 11.59 -1.56
CA MET A 104 9.21 12.12 -2.90
C MET A 104 8.68 11.25 -4.04
N GLY A 105 8.37 9.98 -3.78
CA GLY A 105 7.72 9.09 -4.74
C GLY A 105 8.62 8.02 -5.36
N PRO A 106 8.15 7.34 -6.42
CA PRO A 106 8.72 6.08 -6.90
C PRO A 106 10.20 6.11 -7.31
N ASP A 107 10.70 7.26 -7.74
CA ASP A 107 12.10 7.40 -8.16
C ASP A 107 13.07 7.36 -6.98
N SER A 108 12.62 7.74 -5.77
CA SER A 108 13.43 7.77 -4.54
C SER A 108 13.19 6.57 -3.62
N TYR A 109 12.32 5.62 -3.99
CA TYR A 109 11.97 4.48 -3.12
C TYR A 109 13.14 3.53 -2.84
N VAL A 110 14.05 3.36 -3.79
CA VAL A 110 15.25 2.53 -3.60
C VAL A 110 16.18 3.16 -2.57
N GLU A 111 16.37 4.48 -2.66
CA GLU A 111 17.19 5.24 -1.72
C GLU A 111 16.56 5.24 -0.33
N ALA A 112 15.25 5.49 -0.23
CA ALA A 112 14.50 5.39 1.02
C ALA A 112 14.69 4.02 1.71
N ALA A 113 14.59 2.92 0.96
CA ALA A 113 14.83 1.59 1.49
C ALA A 113 16.28 1.39 1.98
N ALA A 114 17.26 2.01 1.32
CA ALA A 114 18.66 1.98 1.76
C ALA A 114 18.85 2.72 3.10
N HIS A 115 18.21 3.87 3.31
CA HIS A 115 18.24 4.56 4.61
C HIS A 115 17.56 3.74 5.71
N PHE A 116 16.39 3.14 5.46
CA PHE A 116 15.76 2.25 6.44
C PHE A 116 16.61 1.02 6.77
N TYR A 117 17.36 0.48 5.80
CA TYR A 117 18.28 -0.61 6.07
C TYR A 117 19.49 -0.18 6.92
N ARG A 118 20.03 1.04 6.71
CA ARG A 118 21.06 1.62 7.57
C ARG A 118 20.57 1.71 9.03
N ALA A 119 19.36 2.20 9.23
CA ALA A 119 18.72 2.26 10.55
C ALA A 119 18.54 0.86 11.19
N LEU A 120 18.14 -0.15 10.41
CA LEU A 120 18.01 -1.53 10.90
C LEU A 120 19.32 -2.15 11.40
N ARG A 121 20.47 -1.75 10.85
CA ARG A 121 21.78 -2.30 11.24
C ARG A 121 22.26 -1.83 12.61
N VAL A 122 21.74 -0.72 13.13
CA VAL A 122 22.13 -0.15 14.43
C VAL A 122 21.08 -0.36 15.51
N TYR A 123 19.88 -0.82 15.13
CA TYR A 123 18.78 -1.02 16.06
C TYR A 123 18.92 -2.35 16.82
N PRO A 124 18.77 -2.38 18.16
CA PRO A 124 19.01 -3.58 18.96
C PRO A 124 18.00 -4.70 18.71
N GLN A 125 16.77 -4.39 18.29
CA GLN A 125 15.70 -5.36 18.00
C GLN A 125 15.19 -5.22 16.55
N PRO A 126 15.98 -5.63 15.54
CA PRO A 126 15.68 -5.33 14.13
C PRO A 126 14.35 -5.93 13.65
N VAL A 127 13.88 -7.03 14.25
CA VAL A 127 12.57 -7.63 13.93
C VAL A 127 11.41 -6.73 14.36
N GLU A 128 11.49 -6.12 15.55
CA GLU A 128 10.47 -5.19 16.03
C GLU A 128 10.37 -3.96 15.12
N LEU A 129 11.53 -3.37 14.78
CA LEU A 129 11.59 -2.22 13.89
C LEU A 129 11.03 -2.54 12.50
N LEU A 130 11.30 -3.74 11.97
CA LEU A 130 10.73 -4.19 10.70
C LEU A 130 9.20 -4.29 10.77
N MET A 131 8.63 -4.73 11.89
CA MET A 131 7.17 -4.77 12.10
C MET A 131 6.56 -3.38 12.17
N ILE A 132 7.27 -2.39 12.72
CA ILE A 132 6.82 -0.99 12.72
C ILE A 132 6.81 -0.46 11.29
N TYR A 133 7.90 -0.65 10.52
CA TYR A 133 7.96 -0.23 9.13
C TYR A 133 6.89 -0.87 8.25
N GLN A 134 6.52 -2.14 8.50
CA GLN A 134 5.41 -2.76 7.79
C GLN A 134 4.09 -1.99 7.96
N LYS A 135 3.89 -1.34 9.11
CA LYS A 135 2.67 -0.58 9.42
C LYS A 135 2.71 0.86 8.92
N VAL A 136 3.88 1.50 8.95
CA VAL A 136 3.99 2.96 8.71
C VAL A 136 4.59 3.33 7.35
N ALA A 137 5.42 2.47 6.74
CA ALA A 137 6.08 2.79 5.47
C ALA A 137 5.19 2.44 4.26
N PRO A 138 5.33 3.16 3.13
CA PRO A 138 4.64 2.79 1.89
C PRO A 138 4.98 1.35 1.46
N PRO A 139 3.98 0.54 1.02
CA PRO A 139 4.21 -0.86 0.66
C PRO A 139 5.34 -1.10 -0.37
N PRO A 140 5.51 -0.26 -1.41
CA PRO A 140 6.62 -0.42 -2.35
C PRO A 140 8.01 -0.25 -1.71
N VAL A 141 8.16 0.67 -0.75
CA VAL A 141 9.44 0.90 -0.06
C VAL A 141 9.75 -0.26 0.88
N PHE A 142 8.75 -0.73 1.62
CA PHE A 142 8.91 -1.89 2.48
C PHE A 142 9.28 -3.16 1.70
N ALA A 143 8.69 -3.38 0.52
CA ALA A 143 9.06 -4.51 -0.34
C ALA A 143 10.53 -4.45 -0.80
N LEU A 144 11.04 -3.25 -1.14
CA LEU A 144 12.44 -3.04 -1.50
C LEU A 144 13.39 -3.25 -0.30
N LEU A 145 12.97 -2.84 0.90
CA LEU A 145 13.71 -3.11 2.14
C LEU A 145 13.84 -4.62 2.40
N LEU A 146 12.76 -5.38 2.21
CA LEU A 146 12.80 -6.84 2.31
C LEU A 146 13.69 -7.48 1.23
N GLU A 147 13.66 -6.97 0.01
CA GLU A 147 14.58 -7.42 -1.05
C GLU A 147 16.04 -7.16 -0.65
N LEU A 148 16.34 -5.97 -0.12
CA LEU A 148 17.69 -5.61 0.32
C LEU A 148 18.18 -6.47 1.48
N THR A 149 17.32 -6.75 2.47
CA THR A 149 17.65 -7.69 3.56
C THR A 149 17.92 -9.10 3.03
N SER A 150 17.15 -9.57 2.03
CA SER A 150 17.41 -10.89 1.42
C SER A 150 18.75 -10.96 0.68
N LEU A 151 19.20 -9.86 0.06
CA LEU A 151 20.46 -9.79 -0.69
C LEU A 151 21.70 -9.85 0.22
N THR A 152 21.61 -9.39 1.46
CA THR A 152 22.73 -9.41 2.41
C THR A 152 22.97 -10.79 3.04
N GLY A 153 22.13 -11.78 2.76
CA GLY A 153 22.19 -13.12 3.38
C GLY A 153 21.77 -13.13 4.86
N GLY A 154 21.63 -11.96 5.47
CA GLY A 154 20.92 -11.76 6.71
C GLY A 154 19.42 -11.69 6.44
N GLY A 155 18.72 -12.82 6.54
CA GLY A 155 17.26 -12.78 6.76
C GLY A 155 16.93 -11.90 7.99
N PRO A 156 15.65 -11.70 8.33
CA PRO A 156 15.29 -10.90 9.52
C PRO A 156 15.97 -11.35 10.83
N ALA A 157 16.54 -12.57 10.87
CA ALA A 157 17.36 -13.10 11.96
C ALA A 157 18.89 -12.90 11.82
N GLY A 158 19.42 -12.59 10.64
CA GLY A 158 20.87 -12.48 10.37
C GLY A 158 21.44 -11.07 10.47
N ALA A 159 20.60 -10.04 10.62
CA ALA A 159 21.04 -8.69 10.97
C ALA A 159 21.74 -8.61 12.36
N GLY A 160 21.70 -9.69 13.15
CA GLY A 160 22.37 -9.81 14.44
C GLY A 160 23.80 -10.37 14.41
N ALA A 161 24.34 -10.79 13.26
CA ALA A 161 25.60 -11.55 13.20
C ALA A 161 26.89 -10.72 13.41
N GLY A 162 26.78 -9.43 13.78
CA GLY A 162 27.90 -8.54 14.07
C GLY A 162 27.96 -8.01 15.51
N PHE A 163 27.03 -8.36 16.38
CA PHE A 163 26.98 -7.78 17.72
C PHE A 163 27.81 -8.59 18.72
N GLY A 164 29.04 -8.13 18.93
CA GLY A 164 29.93 -8.60 19.98
C GLY A 164 29.24 -8.59 21.35
N ALA A 165 29.52 -9.65 22.11
CA ALA A 165 29.03 -9.89 23.45
C ALA A 165 29.21 -8.68 24.37
N GLY A 166 28.11 -8.19 24.93
CA GLY A 166 28.14 -7.11 25.93
C GLY A 166 26.80 -6.42 26.18
N GLY A 167 25.68 -7.18 26.25
CA GLY A 167 24.40 -6.62 26.67
C GLY A 167 24.25 -6.68 28.21
N PRO A 168 23.83 -5.61 28.90
CA PRO A 168 23.44 -5.66 30.31
C PRO A 168 22.16 -6.51 30.51
N PRO A 169 21.92 -7.05 31.72
CA PRO A 169 20.90 -8.08 31.96
C PRO A 169 19.46 -7.59 31.69
N PRO A 170 18.54 -8.51 31.36
CA PRO A 170 17.16 -8.19 31.01
C PRO A 170 16.42 -7.56 32.20
N GLN A 171 15.83 -6.38 31.98
CA GLN A 171 14.89 -5.80 32.94
C GLN A 171 13.56 -6.55 32.84
N ALA A 172 13.04 -6.98 34.00
CA ALA A 172 11.77 -7.69 34.12
C ALA A 172 10.60 -6.83 33.65
N PRO A 173 9.54 -7.42 33.05
CA PRO A 173 8.36 -6.67 32.65
C PRO A 173 7.66 -6.10 33.88
N ALA A 174 7.39 -4.79 33.87
CA ALA A 174 6.61 -4.12 34.91
C ALA A 174 5.19 -4.73 34.95
N SER A 175 4.90 -5.51 35.99
CA SER A 175 3.58 -6.01 36.34
C SER A 175 2.74 -4.86 36.91
N ILE A 176 1.48 -4.76 36.47
CA ILE A 176 0.57 -3.64 36.71
C ILE A 176 -0.28 -3.79 37.99
N ASP A 177 0.17 -4.61 38.94
CA ASP A 177 -0.64 -5.06 40.09
C ASP A 177 -0.21 -4.43 41.43
N ASP A 178 -0.09 -3.10 41.52
CA ASP A 178 0.05 -2.42 42.82
C ASP A 178 -0.60 -1.02 42.81
N ILE A 179 -1.93 -0.98 42.69
CA ILE A 179 -2.74 0.18 43.10
C ILE A 179 -4.05 -0.33 43.71
N ASP A 180 -4.06 -0.69 45.00
CA ASP A 180 -5.21 -0.46 45.89
C ASP A 180 -4.81 -0.53 47.39
N GLU A 181 -5.61 0.15 48.23
CA GLU A 181 -5.57 0.30 49.70
C GLU A 181 -4.50 1.25 50.27
N GLY A 182 -4.79 2.31 51.03
CA GLY A 182 -6.02 2.81 51.62
C GLY A 182 -5.64 3.74 52.78
N GLY A 183 -6.25 4.92 52.90
CA GLY A 183 -6.02 5.82 54.04
C GLY A 183 -6.56 7.24 53.87
N SER A 184 -7.85 7.44 54.16
CA SER A 184 -8.45 8.75 54.55
C SER A 184 -8.30 8.95 56.08
N PRO A 185 -8.62 10.10 56.73
CA PRO A 185 -9.38 11.30 56.30
C PRO A 185 -8.63 12.63 56.61
N THR A 186 -9.02 13.85 56.20
CA THR A 186 -10.19 14.68 56.59
C THR A 186 -10.18 16.01 55.81
N GLY A 187 -11.36 16.60 55.53
CA GLY A 187 -11.53 18.07 55.50
C GLY A 187 -12.22 18.70 54.29
N ASP A 188 -13.55 18.80 54.36
CA ASP A 188 -14.46 19.85 53.85
C ASP A 188 -14.29 20.48 52.44
N SER A 189 -15.24 20.24 51.54
CA SER A 189 -16.39 21.16 51.32
C SER A 189 -17.10 20.95 49.96
N GLN A 190 -18.43 20.81 50.05
CA GLN A 190 -19.51 21.21 49.13
C GLN A 190 -19.54 20.80 47.65
N GLY A 191 -20.71 20.31 47.22
CA GLY A 191 -21.29 20.70 45.91
C GLY A 191 -21.90 19.63 45.01
N THR A 192 -22.98 18.98 45.47
CA THR A 192 -24.17 18.46 44.75
C THR A 192 -24.22 18.28 43.21
N SER A 193 -24.92 17.19 42.84
CA SER A 193 -25.72 16.92 41.61
C SER A 193 -25.01 16.26 40.44
N SER A 194 -25.55 15.33 39.65
CA SER A 194 -26.74 14.44 39.69
C SER A 194 -26.66 13.58 38.41
N GLY A 195 -27.00 12.29 38.49
CA GLY A 195 -27.55 11.47 37.39
C GLY A 195 -26.56 10.96 36.32
N SER A 196 -26.24 9.66 36.25
CA SER A 196 -27.05 8.53 35.72
C SER A 196 -27.19 8.51 34.19
N GLY A 197 -26.74 7.43 33.54
CA GLY A 197 -27.25 7.05 32.22
C GLY A 197 -26.34 6.18 31.36
N MET A 198 -26.56 4.87 31.40
CA MET A 198 -26.03 3.85 30.48
C MET A 198 -26.49 4.03 29.02
N GLY A 199 -25.78 3.39 28.08
CA GLY A 199 -26.31 2.96 26.76
C GLY A 199 -25.27 3.12 25.64
N SER A 200 -24.60 2.06 25.18
CA SER A 200 -25.05 1.02 24.23
C SER A 200 -25.30 1.56 22.82
N GLY A 201 -24.59 1.02 21.81
CA GLY A 201 -24.95 1.21 20.41
C GLY A 201 -23.85 0.87 19.41
N GLY A 202 -23.50 -0.42 19.28
CA GLY A 202 -22.82 -0.95 18.10
C GLY A 202 -23.81 -1.78 17.29
N ASP A 203 -24.21 -1.30 16.11
CA ASP A 203 -25.07 -2.04 15.17
C ASP A 203 -24.93 -1.45 13.77
N TRP A 204 -24.02 -2.02 12.95
CA TRP A 204 -23.92 -1.73 11.52
C TRP A 204 -23.36 -2.95 10.77
N GLU A 205 -24.11 -4.04 10.65
CA GLU A 205 -23.89 -5.01 9.56
C GLU A 205 -25.04 -6.01 9.42
N ARG A 206 -25.99 -5.71 8.53
CA ARG A 206 -26.66 -6.71 7.66
C ARG A 206 -27.65 -6.04 6.71
N VAL A 207 -27.23 -5.78 5.47
CA VAL A 207 -28.14 -5.79 4.31
C VAL A 207 -27.38 -6.36 3.12
N SER A 208 -27.49 -7.67 2.91
CA SER A 208 -27.44 -8.28 1.58
C SER A 208 -27.94 -9.72 1.66
N GLU A 209 -29.25 -9.92 1.52
CA GLU A 209 -29.80 -11.18 1.02
C GLU A 209 -31.23 -10.97 0.52
N GLY A 210 -31.43 -11.22 -0.78
CA GLY A 210 -32.63 -11.86 -1.33
C GLY A 210 -33.85 -11.01 -1.63
N ALA A 211 -33.99 -10.60 -2.89
CA ALA A 211 -35.13 -10.96 -3.76
C ALA A 211 -34.85 -10.57 -5.22
#